data_AF-A0AAT9IFZ6-F1
#
_entry.id   AF-A0AAT9IFZ6-F1
#
_cell.length_a   1.000
_cell.length_b   1.000
_cell.length_c   1.000
_cell.angle_alpha   90.00
_cell.angle_beta   90.00
_cell.angle_gamma   90.00
#
_symmetry.space_group_name_H-M   'P 1'
#
loop_
_entity.id
_entity.type
_entity.pdbx_description
1 polymer ?
#
loop_
_entity_poly.entity_id
_entity_poly.type
_entity_poly.pdbx_seq_one_letter_code
_entity_poly.pdbx_strand_id
1 'polypeptide(L)'
;MNLNATMIGQTISFIFFVFFCMIYIWPPIINSINNRKKKIRAGLIFSNQAKLDLILAKKTAKKKIEKAKILAINIINKAYKNKNLILKQAEDLAKKKEIESIKKIKTQIKLQYQQEIETLKHKITKLSISIAEKIIHSSVDKLKSEKIVKKFFSNFT
;
A
#
# COMPACT_ATOMS: atom_id res chain seq x y z
N MET A 1 -37.06 -94.12 51.45
CA MET A 1 -38.16 -93.13 51.40
C MET A 1 -38.78 -93.22 50.02
N ASN A 2 -40.09 -93.44 49.94
CA ASN A 2 -40.80 -93.75 48.71
C ASN A 2 -40.71 -92.59 47.71
N LEU A 3 -40.60 -92.91 46.42
CA LEU A 3 -40.77 -91.98 45.31
C LEU A 3 -42.20 -91.42 45.37
N ASN A 4 -42.36 -90.30 46.06
CA ASN A 4 -43.63 -89.58 46.13
C ASN A 4 -43.72 -88.59 44.96
N ALA A 5 -44.93 -88.40 44.44
CA ALA A 5 -45.23 -87.48 43.33
C ALA A 5 -44.69 -86.04 43.53
N THR A 6 -44.44 -85.64 44.78
CA THR A 6 -43.79 -84.38 45.15
C THR A 6 -42.37 -84.23 44.60
N MET A 7 -41.56 -85.30 44.51
CA MET A 7 -40.21 -85.21 43.92
C MET A 7 -40.25 -84.98 42.41
N ILE A 8 -41.21 -85.59 41.71
CA ILE A 8 -41.41 -85.40 40.27
C ILE A 8 -41.92 -83.97 40.00
N GLY A 9 -42.89 -83.49 40.79
CA GLY A 9 -43.36 -82.10 40.72
C GLY A 9 -42.27 -81.06 41.01
N GLN A 10 -41.39 -81.33 41.99
CA GLN A 10 -40.25 -80.47 42.31
C GLN A 10 -39.24 -80.44 41.17
N THR A 11 -38.97 -81.58 40.52
CA THR A 11 -38.06 -81.68 39.36
C THR A 11 -38.61 -80.93 38.15
N ILE A 12 -39.90 -81.08 37.83
CA ILE A 12 -40.57 -80.30 36.76
C ILE A 12 -40.49 -78.80 37.05
N SER A 13 -40.77 -78.39 38.30
CA SER A 13 -40.73 -76.98 38.71
C SER A 13 -39.32 -76.39 38.60
N PHE A 14 -38.30 -77.17 38.94
CA PHE A 14 -36.90 -76.75 38.80
C PHE A 14 -36.49 -76.58 37.32
N ILE A 15 -36.90 -77.50 36.45
CA ILE A 15 -36.65 -77.41 35.00
C ILE A 15 -37.33 -76.16 34.42
N PHE A 16 -38.58 -75.89 34.80
CA PHE A 16 -39.30 -74.69 34.35
C PHE A 16 -38.64 -73.39 34.83
N PHE A 17 -38.14 -73.38 36.06
CA PHE A 17 -37.40 -72.25 36.62
C PHE A 17 -36.08 -71.98 35.88
N VAL A 18 -35.29 -73.02 35.58
CA VAL A 18 -34.04 -72.88 34.80
C VAL A 18 -34.32 -72.39 33.39
N PHE A 19 -35.37 -72.91 32.75
CA PHE A 19 -35.79 -72.47 31.41
C PHE A 19 -36.21 -70.98 31.41
N PHE A 20 -36.98 -70.56 32.41
CA PHE A 20 -37.37 -69.17 32.59
C PHE A 20 -36.15 -68.27 32.84
N CYS A 21 -35.18 -68.72 33.65
CA CYS A 21 -33.94 -67.98 33.90
C CYS A 21 -33.09 -67.80 32.64
N MET A 22 -33.02 -68.83 31.80
CA MET A 22 -32.26 -68.80 30.56
C MET A 22 -32.87 -67.83 29.53
N ILE A 23 -34.21 -67.77 29.41
CA ILE A 23 -34.88 -66.92 28.42
C ILE A 23 -35.05 -65.48 28.90
N TYR A 24 -35.42 -65.25 30.17
CA TYR A 24 -35.82 -63.91 30.63
C TYR A 24 -34.74 -63.19 31.44
N ILE A 25 -33.92 -63.90 32.21
CA ILE A 25 -32.97 -63.28 33.13
C ILE A 25 -31.57 -63.12 32.50
N TRP A 26 -31.09 -64.11 31.76
CA TRP A 26 -29.73 -64.05 31.18
C TRP A 26 -29.55 -63.01 30.06
N PRO A 27 -30.48 -62.86 29.09
CA PRO A 27 -30.34 -61.88 28.01
C PRO A 27 -30.19 -60.42 28.47
N PRO A 28 -30.98 -59.88 29.42
CA PRO A 28 -30.80 -58.50 29.87
C PRO A 28 -29.46 -58.28 30.59
N ILE A 29 -28.96 -59.29 31.33
CA ILE A 29 -27.67 -59.22 32.02
C ILE A 29 -26.51 -59.13 31.02
N ILE A 30 -26.49 -60.04 30.03
CA ILE A 30 -25.46 -60.07 28.99
C ILE A 30 -25.52 -58.79 28.16
N ASN A 31 -26.72 -58.31 27.82
CA ASN A 31 -26.90 -57.08 27.08
C ASN A 31 -26.35 -55.87 27.85
N SER A 32 -26.62 -55.76 29.16
CA SER A 32 -26.08 -54.68 30.01
C SER A 32 -24.54 -54.68 30.05
N ILE A 33 -23.93 -55.86 30.19
CA ILE A 33 -22.47 -56.03 30.17
C ILE A 33 -21.89 -55.62 28.80
N ASN A 34 -22.50 -56.08 27.71
CA ASN A 34 -22.07 -55.74 26.36
C ASN A 34 -22.21 -54.24 26.08
N ASN A 35 -23.27 -53.59 26.58
CA ASN A 35 -23.48 -52.17 26.41
C ASN A 35 -22.40 -51.36 27.16
N ARG A 36 -22.02 -51.78 28.38
CA ARG A 36 -20.89 -51.19 29.12
C ARG A 36 -19.56 -51.36 28.37
N LYS A 37 -19.26 -52.57 27.89
CA LYS A 37 -18.06 -52.84 27.08
C LYS A 37 -18.02 -51.98 25.81
N LYS A 38 -19.15 -51.84 25.12
CA LYS A 38 -19.28 -51.00 23.91
C LYS A 38 -19.03 -49.52 24.22
N LYS A 39 -19.60 -48.99 25.30
CA LYS A 39 -19.37 -47.59 25.74
C LYS A 39 -17.90 -47.34 26.06
N ILE A 40 -17.24 -48.25 26.78
CA ILE A 40 -15.81 -48.11 27.13
C ILE A 40 -14.95 -48.15 25.86
N ARG A 41 -15.20 -49.10 24.95
CA ARG A 41 -14.48 -49.19 23.67
C ARG A 41 -14.68 -47.93 22.83
N ALA A 42 -15.91 -47.46 22.70
CA ALA A 42 -16.21 -46.23 21.98
C ALA A 42 -15.48 -45.04 22.60
N GLY A 43 -15.53 -44.86 23.93
CA GLY A 43 -14.84 -43.78 24.63
C GLY A 43 -13.33 -43.80 24.44
N LEU A 44 -12.70 -44.99 24.48
CA LEU A 44 -11.27 -45.15 24.22
C LEU A 44 -10.90 -44.78 22.77
N ILE A 45 -11.69 -45.22 21.79
CA ILE A 45 -11.48 -44.89 20.38
C ILE A 45 -11.64 -43.38 20.16
N PHE A 46 -12.71 -42.78 20.67
CA PHE A 46 -12.94 -41.33 20.56
C PHE A 46 -11.84 -40.52 21.23
N SER A 47 -11.35 -40.94 22.40
CA SER A 47 -10.23 -40.28 23.08
C SER A 47 -8.94 -40.34 22.24
N ASN A 48 -8.63 -41.51 21.67
CA ASN A 48 -7.44 -41.65 20.82
C ASN A 48 -7.56 -40.82 19.54
N GLN A 49 -8.73 -40.85 18.90
CA GLN A 49 -8.99 -40.05 17.70
C GLN A 49 -8.91 -38.55 17.99
N ALA A 50 -9.54 -38.08 19.08
CA ALA A 50 -9.45 -36.68 19.51
C ALA A 50 -8.01 -36.24 19.80
N LYS A 51 -7.17 -37.10 20.39
CA LYS A 51 -5.73 -36.82 20.59
C LYS A 51 -5.00 -36.68 19.25
N LEU A 52 -5.26 -37.58 18.29
CA LEU A 52 -4.65 -37.51 16.96
C LEU A 52 -5.09 -36.25 16.21
N ASP A 53 -6.39 -35.95 16.22
CA ASP A 53 -6.96 -34.76 15.58
C ASP A 53 -6.39 -33.48 16.20
N LEU A 54 -6.21 -33.46 17.53
CA LEU A 54 -5.56 -32.34 18.22
C LEU A 54 -4.10 -32.17 17.79
N ILE A 55 -3.33 -33.26 17.64
CA ILE A 55 -1.95 -33.20 17.15
C ILE A 55 -1.91 -32.67 15.71
N LEU A 56 -2.80 -33.16 14.85
CA LEU A 56 -2.91 -32.71 13.45
C LEU A 56 -3.34 -31.25 13.36
N ALA A 57 -4.33 -30.82 14.13
CA ALA A 57 -4.78 -29.44 14.23
C ALA A 57 -3.65 -28.52 14.72
N LYS A 58 -2.89 -28.92 15.76
CA LYS A 58 -1.72 -28.17 16.22
C LYS A 58 -0.64 -28.08 15.15
N LYS A 59 -0.35 -29.17 14.43
CA LYS A 59 0.66 -29.19 13.36
C LYS A 59 0.25 -28.29 12.19
N THR A 60 -1.01 -28.35 11.77
CA THR A 60 -1.53 -27.49 10.70
C THR A 60 -1.59 -26.02 11.10
N ALA A 61 -1.99 -25.72 12.34
CA ALA A 61 -1.97 -24.37 12.88
C ALA A 61 -0.54 -23.79 12.90
N LYS A 62 0.44 -24.55 13.41
CA LYS A 62 1.87 -24.14 13.38
C LYS A 62 2.35 -23.86 11.96
N LYS A 63 2.07 -24.77 11.01
CA LYS A 63 2.40 -24.57 9.59
C LYS A 63 1.73 -23.32 9.00
N LYS A 64 0.47 -23.04 9.32
CA LYS A 64 -0.23 -21.84 8.87
C LYS A 64 0.42 -20.57 9.43
N ILE A 65 0.81 -20.57 10.70
CA ILE A 65 1.50 -19.44 11.34
C ILE A 65 2.87 -19.20 10.68
N GLU A 66 3.66 -20.25 10.44
CA GLU A 66 4.96 -20.13 9.76
C GLU A 66 4.81 -19.59 8.34
N LYS A 67 3.86 -20.12 7.56
CA LYS A 67 3.55 -19.60 6.22
C LYS A 67 3.12 -18.14 6.27
N ALA A 68 2.26 -17.75 7.22
CA ALA A 68 1.83 -16.38 7.39
C ALA A 68 3.01 -15.44 7.74
N LYS A 69 3.95 -15.88 8.59
CA LYS A 69 5.18 -15.12 8.89
C LYS A 69 6.04 -14.92 7.65
N ILE A 70 6.26 -15.96 6.86
CA ILE A 70 7.04 -15.86 5.60
C ILE A 70 6.36 -14.89 4.64
N LEU A 71 5.04 -14.99 4.46
CA LEU A 71 4.28 -14.07 3.61
C LEU A 71 4.37 -12.63 4.11
N ALA A 72 4.26 -12.40 5.42
CA ALA A 72 4.41 -11.07 6.01
C ALA A 72 5.80 -10.48 5.74
N ILE A 73 6.87 -11.25 5.95
CA ILE A 73 8.24 -10.82 5.63
C ILE A 73 8.38 -10.49 4.15
N ASN A 74 7.81 -11.31 3.26
CA ASN A 74 7.85 -11.06 1.81
C ASN A 74 7.09 -9.77 1.43
N ILE A 75 5.94 -9.51 2.04
CA ILE A 75 5.17 -8.27 1.83
C ILE A 75 5.99 -7.07 2.29
N ILE A 76 6.60 -7.13 3.47
CA ILE A 76 7.44 -6.07 4.01
C ILE A 76 8.62 -5.80 3.07
N ASN A 77 9.32 -6.85 2.63
CA ASN A 77 10.44 -6.72 1.71
C ASN A 77 10.01 -6.12 0.35
N LYS A 78 8.84 -6.52 -0.17
CA LYS A 78 8.27 -5.93 -1.39
C LYS A 78 7.94 -4.45 -1.19
N ALA A 79 7.36 -4.09 -0.04
CA ALA A 79 7.06 -2.70 0.29
C ALA A 79 8.33 -1.84 0.37
N TYR A 80 9.41 -2.34 1.01
CA TYR A 80 10.70 -1.64 1.03
C TYR A 80 11.32 -1.47 -0.36
N LYS A 81 11.28 -2.49 -1.20
CA LYS A 81 11.75 -2.39 -2.60
C LYS A 81 10.96 -1.35 -3.37
N ASN A 82 9.63 -1.36 -3.26
CA ASN A 82 8.76 -0.39 -3.91
C ASN A 82 9.00 1.03 -3.39
N LYS A 83 9.15 1.20 -2.07
CA LYS A 83 9.49 2.50 -1.46
C LYS A 83 10.79 3.05 -2.05
N ASN A 84 11.84 2.24 -2.13
CA ASN A 84 13.13 2.67 -2.66
C ASN A 84 13.04 3.00 -4.15
N LEU A 85 12.24 2.26 -4.92
CA LEU A 85 12.00 2.53 -6.33
C LEU A 85 11.25 3.86 -6.53
N ILE A 86 10.19 4.10 -5.74
CA ILE A 86 9.45 5.37 -5.76
C ILE A 86 10.35 6.53 -5.36
N LEU A 87 11.18 6.36 -4.34
CA LEU A 87 12.11 7.39 -3.87
C LEU A 87 13.12 7.74 -4.97
N LYS A 88 13.72 6.75 -5.63
CA LYS A 88 14.60 6.98 -6.79
C LYS A 88 13.88 7.69 -7.94
N GLN A 89 12.67 7.25 -8.28
CA GLN A 89 11.87 7.91 -9.32
C GLN A 89 11.53 9.36 -8.95
N ALA A 90 11.21 9.63 -7.69
CA ALA A 90 10.95 10.98 -7.20
C ALA A 90 12.20 11.86 -7.28
N GLU A 91 13.37 11.36 -6.89
CA GLU A 91 14.65 12.06 -7.04
C GLU A 91 14.97 12.36 -8.51
N ASP A 92 14.77 11.39 -9.42
CA ASP A 92 15.01 11.58 -10.85
C ASP A 92 14.05 12.61 -11.45
N LEU A 93 12.77 12.58 -11.06
CA LEU A 93 11.79 13.58 -11.47
C LEU A 93 12.11 14.97 -10.91
N ALA A 94 12.58 15.05 -9.66
CA ALA A 94 13.00 16.31 -9.05
C ALA A 94 14.18 16.91 -9.82
N LYS A 95 15.23 16.13 -10.12
CA LYS A 95 16.37 16.57 -10.93
C LYS A 95 15.95 17.02 -12.32
N LYS A 96 15.05 16.28 -12.98
CA LYS A 96 14.52 16.67 -14.29
C LYS A 96 13.77 18.01 -14.24
N LYS A 97 12.89 18.19 -13.25
CA LYS A 97 12.14 19.44 -13.04
C LYS A 97 13.06 20.60 -12.70
N GLU A 98 14.11 20.36 -11.93
CA GLU A 98 15.12 21.37 -11.59
C GLU A 98 15.84 21.86 -12.85
N ILE A 99 16.35 20.94 -13.68
CA ILE A 99 16.98 21.28 -14.97
C ILE A 99 16.02 22.04 -15.88
N GLU A 100 14.76 21.60 -15.97
CA GLU A 100 13.74 22.27 -16.79
C GLU A 100 13.45 23.69 -16.26
N SER A 101 13.36 23.86 -14.94
CA SER A 101 13.12 25.15 -14.30
C SER A 101 14.29 26.11 -14.53
N ILE A 102 15.53 25.64 -14.39
CA ILE A 102 16.74 26.42 -14.70
C ILE A 102 16.74 26.83 -16.18
N LYS A 103 16.37 25.92 -17.09
CA LYS A 103 16.25 26.23 -18.52
C LYS A 103 15.22 27.33 -18.77
N LYS A 104 14.04 27.24 -18.13
CA LYS A 104 12.98 28.27 -18.22
C LYS A 104 13.46 29.62 -17.70
N ILE A 105 14.13 29.66 -16.54
CA ILE A 105 14.71 30.88 -15.99
C ILE A 105 15.74 31.48 -16.95
N LYS A 106 16.66 30.68 -17.50
CA LYS A 106 17.63 31.15 -18.50
C LYS A 106 16.97 31.72 -19.74
N THR A 107 15.88 31.12 -20.22
CA THR A 107 15.14 31.66 -21.37
C THR A 107 14.41 32.97 -21.02
N GLN A 108 13.83 33.09 -19.83
CA GLN A 108 13.18 34.31 -19.35
C GLN A 108 14.18 35.45 -19.20
N ILE A 109 15.36 35.18 -18.61
CA ILE A 109 16.44 36.16 -18.47
C ILE A 109 16.88 36.67 -19.85
N LYS A 110 17.08 35.78 -20.84
CA LYS A 110 17.44 36.20 -22.21
C LYS A 110 16.38 37.11 -22.83
N LEU A 111 15.11 36.80 -22.63
CA LEU A 111 14.00 37.59 -23.15
C LEU A 111 13.93 38.97 -22.46
N GLN A 112 14.10 39.02 -21.14
CA GLN A 112 14.20 40.28 -20.39
C GLN A 112 15.39 41.13 -20.85
N TYR A 113 16.57 40.54 -21.04
CA TYR A 113 17.73 41.26 -21.59
C TYR A 113 17.44 41.86 -22.97
N GLN A 114 16.76 41.13 -23.85
CA GLN A 114 16.38 41.64 -25.17
C GLN A 114 15.42 42.83 -25.07
N GLN A 115 14.41 42.74 -24.20
CA GLN A 115 13.47 43.84 -23.93
C GLN A 115 14.21 45.06 -23.36
N GLU A 116 15.12 44.86 -22.40
CA GLU A 116 15.93 45.95 -21.83
C GLU A 116 16.80 46.62 -22.90
N ILE A 117 17.44 45.85 -23.79
CA ILE A 117 18.21 46.38 -24.93
C ILE A 117 17.31 47.21 -25.85
N GLU A 118 16.08 46.77 -26.14
CA GLU A 118 15.13 47.56 -26.93
C GLU A 118 14.75 48.88 -26.24
N THR A 119 14.48 48.86 -24.93
CA THR A 119 14.22 50.11 -24.18
C THR A 119 15.43 51.03 -24.14
N LEU A 120 16.64 50.49 -24.04
CA LEU A 120 17.90 51.25 -24.11
C LEU A 120 18.07 51.90 -25.48
N LYS A 121 17.80 51.17 -26.58
CA LYS A 121 17.80 51.74 -27.94
C LYS A 121 16.82 52.91 -28.05
N HIS A 122 15.60 52.76 -27.53
CA HIS A 122 14.63 53.86 -27.48
C HIS A 122 15.10 55.07 -26.66
N LYS A 123 15.78 54.86 -25.53
CA LYS A 123 16.36 55.95 -24.73
C LYS A 123 17.51 56.65 -25.45
N ILE A 124 18.37 55.88 -26.13
CA ILE A 124 19.49 56.41 -26.91
C ILE A 124 18.98 57.23 -28.10
N THR A 125 17.99 56.74 -28.86
CA THR A 125 17.42 57.52 -29.97
C THR A 125 16.82 58.83 -29.50
N LYS A 126 16.09 58.83 -28.37
CA LYS A 126 15.56 60.06 -27.75
C LYS A 126 16.67 61.02 -27.32
N LEU A 127 17.75 60.53 -26.72
CA LEU A 127 18.91 61.34 -26.36
C LEU A 127 19.62 61.90 -27.60
N SER A 128 19.81 61.10 -28.66
CA SER A 128 20.41 61.56 -29.92
C SER A 128 19.59 62.66 -30.58
N ILE A 129 18.26 62.57 -30.59
CA ILE A 129 17.38 63.64 -31.05
C ILE A 129 17.56 64.90 -30.20
N SER A 130 17.58 64.77 -28.86
CA SER A 130 17.80 65.91 -27.96
C SER A 130 19.18 66.57 -28.13
N ILE A 131 20.22 65.78 -28.40
CA ILE A 131 21.56 66.29 -28.73
C ILE A 131 21.53 67.02 -30.08
N ALA A 132 20.89 66.44 -31.10
CA ALA A 132 20.73 67.07 -32.40
C ALA A 132 19.96 68.40 -32.30
N GLU A 133 18.85 68.43 -31.54
CA GLU A 133 18.10 69.64 -31.22
C GLU A 133 18.99 70.67 -30.54
N LYS A 134 19.79 70.28 -29.54
CA LYS A 134 20.68 71.21 -28.82
C LYS A 134 21.81 71.75 -29.70
N ILE A 135 22.39 70.93 -30.59
CA ILE A 135 23.38 71.35 -31.59
C ILE A 135 22.75 72.33 -32.57
N ILE A 136 21.54 72.05 -33.07
CA ILE A 136 20.79 72.97 -33.95
C ILE A 136 20.51 74.27 -33.21
N HIS A 137 20.01 74.21 -31.97
CA HIS A 137 19.75 75.40 -31.17
C HIS A 137 21.01 76.24 -30.90
N SER A 138 22.16 75.60 -30.69
CA SER A 138 23.46 76.29 -30.52
C SER A 138 24.06 76.80 -31.84
N SER A 139 23.74 76.19 -32.98
CA SER A 139 24.16 76.70 -34.29
C SER A 139 23.27 77.85 -34.79
N VAL A 140 22.03 77.94 -34.27
CA VAL A 140 21.07 79.02 -34.46
C VAL A 140 21.21 80.10 -33.36
N ASP A 141 22.38 80.23 -32.73
CA ASP A 141 22.62 81.32 -31.78
C ASP A 141 22.54 82.68 -32.49
N LYS A 142 21.64 83.54 -31.98
CA LYS A 142 21.35 84.91 -32.45
C LYS A 142 22.59 85.75 -32.78
N LEU A 143 23.73 85.48 -32.13
CA LEU A 143 24.99 86.22 -32.31
C LEU A 143 25.70 85.94 -33.65
N LYS A 144 25.53 84.76 -34.25
CA LYS A 144 26.04 84.48 -35.61
C LYS A 144 25.06 84.97 -36.67
N SER A 145 23.76 84.83 -36.42
CA SER A 145 22.69 85.29 -37.30
C SER A 145 22.66 86.82 -37.43
N GLU A 146 22.80 87.58 -36.33
CA GLU A 146 22.90 89.05 -36.38
C GLU A 146 24.17 89.52 -37.09
N LYS A 147 25.31 88.82 -36.93
CA LYS A 147 26.56 89.17 -37.62
C LYS A 147 26.48 88.93 -39.12
N ILE A 148 25.81 87.86 -39.55
CA ILE A 148 25.60 87.56 -40.98
C ILE A 148 24.58 88.55 -41.57
N VAL A 149 23.47 88.81 -40.88
CA VAL A 149 22.46 89.80 -41.30
C VAL A 149 23.07 91.21 -41.38
N LYS A 150 23.84 91.65 -40.38
CA LYS A 150 24.55 92.94 -40.44
C LYS A 150 25.60 92.99 -41.56
N LYS A 151 26.31 91.89 -41.86
CA LYS A 151 27.24 91.82 -43.02
C LYS A 151 26.53 91.83 -44.37
N PHE A 152 25.32 91.27 -44.47
CA PHE A 152 24.51 91.34 -45.69
C PHE A 152 23.94 92.74 -45.90
N PHE A 153 23.48 93.42 -44.85
CA PHE A 153 22.99 94.80 -44.95
C PHE A 153 24.10 95.85 -45.12
N SER A 154 25.33 95.61 -44.63
CA SER A 154 26.45 96.53 -44.81
C SER A 154 27.10 96.50 -46.20
N ASN A 155 26.74 95.53 -47.05
CA ASN A 155 27.23 95.44 -48.44
C ASN A 155 26.27 96.10 -49.45
N PHE A 156 25.13 96.66 -49.00
CA PHE A 156 24.10 97.28 -49.85
C PHE A 156 23.99 98.82 -49.70
N THR A 157 24.92 99.43 -48.97
CA THR A 157 25.22 100.89 -48.93
C THR A 157 26.71 101.07 -49.00
#